data_AF-A0A660NDS2-F1
#
_entry.id   AF-A0A660NDS2-F1
#
_cell.length_a   1.000
_cell.length_b   1.000
_cell.length_c   1.000
_cell.angle_alpha   90.00
_cell.angle_beta   90.00
_cell.angle_gamma   90.00
#
_symmetry.space_group_name_H-M   'P 1'
#
loop_
_entity.id
_entity.type
_entity.pdbx_description
1 polymer ?
#
loop_
_entity_poly.entity_id
_entity_poly.type
_entity_poly.pdbx_seq_one_letter_code
_entity_poly.pdbx_strand_id
1 'polypeptide(L)'
;TAVKHGADIIVSGAGLPLNLPALVKEGMELRKGLSPSQIFGDAIRRTKFAPIVSSKKSAEVILKMWDRKQKTTADAVVIEGPLAGGHLGFSLEELHTYGADTKDVSKTYRRDLFDQEVRGILGVVADYAKKYAKKIPVILAGGIYDHSDVAHAMELGVDGVQVGTRFVTSFECDAPQSYKDAYIAAKEENIQITKSPVGMPGRAIENSFLEEVKKQRKPVTKCHFCLEKCDRATIPYCITDSLINAVTEDTPNALLFCGANAYRAKKLETVKEIIEDLSKGFEEQDEK
;
A
#
# COMPACT_ATOMS: atom_id res chain seq x y z
N THR A 1 1.00 20.91 3.68
CA THR A 1 2.40 20.99 4.14
C THR A 1 3.38 20.26 3.23
N ALA A 2 3.23 18.96 2.96
CA ALA A 2 4.19 18.19 2.14
C ALA A 2 4.49 18.82 0.77
N VAL A 3 3.46 19.16 0.00
CA VAL A 3 3.60 19.83 -1.30
C VAL A 3 4.31 21.18 -1.16
N LYS A 4 3.95 21.99 -0.15
CA LYS A 4 4.60 23.29 0.08
C LYS A 4 6.13 23.16 0.25
N HIS A 5 6.59 22.11 0.92
CA HIS A 5 8.02 21.92 1.28
C HIS A 5 8.83 21.05 0.31
N GLY A 6 8.31 20.75 -0.89
CA GLY A 6 9.13 20.17 -1.95
C GLY A 6 8.97 18.67 -2.18
N ALA A 7 7.95 18.02 -1.61
CA ALA A 7 7.66 16.61 -1.88
C ALA A 7 7.60 16.32 -3.39
N ASP A 8 8.29 15.28 -3.83
CA ASP A 8 8.36 14.84 -5.23
C ASP A 8 7.03 14.36 -5.77
N ILE A 9 6.41 13.46 -5.01
CA ILE A 9 5.16 12.79 -5.36
C ILE A 9 4.30 12.61 -4.11
N ILE A 10 2.99 12.73 -4.28
CA ILE A 10 2.00 12.32 -3.29
C ILE A 10 1.32 11.05 -3.80
N VAL A 11 1.58 9.93 -3.15
CA VAL A 11 0.83 8.68 -3.35
C VAL A 11 -0.32 8.65 -2.35
N SER A 12 -1.56 8.48 -2.82
CA SER A 12 -2.74 8.58 -1.98
C SER A 12 -3.63 7.35 -2.09
N GLY A 13 -3.76 6.60 -0.98
CA GLY A 13 -4.70 5.48 -0.83
C GLY A 13 -5.74 5.72 0.27
N ALA A 14 -6.34 4.63 0.77
CA ALA A 14 -7.35 4.62 1.83
C ALA A 14 -8.59 5.49 1.55
N GLY A 15 -9.12 5.41 0.33
CA GLY A 15 -10.33 6.11 -0.10
C GLY A 15 -10.21 6.68 -1.51
N LEU A 16 -11.16 7.55 -1.88
CA LEU A 16 -11.16 8.23 -3.18
C LEU A 16 -10.56 9.63 -3.05
N PRO A 17 -9.33 9.89 -3.55
CA PRO A 17 -8.65 11.18 -3.43
C PRO A 17 -9.21 12.25 -4.40
N LEU A 18 -10.52 12.49 -4.39
CA LEU A 18 -11.22 13.34 -5.37
C LEU A 18 -10.75 14.80 -5.39
N ASN A 19 -10.19 15.28 -4.28
CA ASN A 19 -9.69 16.66 -4.13
C ASN A 19 -8.17 16.78 -4.23
N LEU A 20 -7.43 15.67 -4.40
CA LEU A 20 -5.97 15.66 -4.37
C LEU A 20 -5.32 16.63 -5.37
N PRO A 21 -5.77 16.74 -6.64
CA PRO A 21 -5.16 17.70 -7.56
C PRO A 21 -5.34 19.15 -7.11
N ALA A 22 -6.47 19.48 -6.47
CA ALA A 22 -6.72 20.81 -5.93
C ALA A 22 -5.81 21.10 -4.73
N LEU A 23 -5.63 20.13 -3.83
CA LEU A 23 -4.71 20.25 -2.68
C LEU A 23 -3.24 20.39 -3.12
N VAL A 24 -2.85 19.69 -4.19
CA VAL A 24 -1.51 19.85 -4.78
C VAL A 24 -1.36 21.25 -5.36
N LYS A 25 -2.36 21.75 -6.11
CA LYS A 25 -2.33 23.12 -6.63
C LYS A 25 -2.19 24.16 -5.50
N GLU A 26 -3.00 24.04 -4.45
CA GLU A 26 -2.94 24.92 -3.27
C GLU A 26 -1.56 24.86 -2.61
N GLY A 27 -1.02 23.66 -2.40
CA GLY A 27 0.33 23.49 -1.83
C GLY A 27 1.44 24.12 -2.68
N MET A 28 1.32 24.06 -4.00
CA MET A 28 2.26 24.71 -4.93
C MET A 28 2.14 26.24 -4.88
N GLU A 29 0.94 26.80 -4.70
CA GLU A 29 0.77 28.24 -4.50
C GLU A 29 1.40 28.70 -3.19
N LEU A 30 1.19 27.96 -2.09
CA LEU A 30 1.82 28.25 -0.80
C LEU A 30 3.36 28.17 -0.85
N ARG A 31 3.93 27.38 -1.78
CA ARG A 31 5.39 27.27 -1.96
C ARG A 31 6.00 28.56 -2.49
N LYS A 32 5.28 29.36 -3.30
CA LYS A 32 5.80 30.61 -3.89
C LYS A 32 6.23 31.65 -2.84
N GLY A 33 5.70 31.55 -1.62
CA GLY A 33 6.08 32.39 -0.48
C GLY A 33 7.29 31.90 0.32
N LEU A 34 7.98 30.84 -0.11
CA LEU A 34 9.16 30.30 0.55
C LEU A 34 10.44 30.65 -0.20
N SER A 35 11.53 30.89 0.53
CA SER A 35 12.87 30.97 -0.06
C SER A 35 13.35 29.59 -0.53
N PRO A 36 14.28 29.50 -1.50
CA PRO A 36 14.84 28.21 -1.95
C PRO A 36 15.39 27.35 -0.80
N SER A 37 15.99 27.97 0.22
CA SER A 37 16.50 27.28 1.42
C SER A 37 15.42 26.61 2.29
N GLN A 38 14.15 26.93 2.09
CA GLN A 38 13.01 26.36 2.83
C GLN A 38 12.30 25.24 2.06
N ILE A 39 12.77 24.94 0.84
CA ILE A 39 12.19 23.95 -0.06
C ILE A 39 13.19 22.80 -0.19
N PHE A 40 12.74 21.57 0.04
CA PHE A 40 13.57 20.41 -0.23
C PHE A 40 13.66 20.19 -1.75
N GLY A 41 14.88 20.07 -2.27
CA GLY A 41 15.13 19.93 -3.70
C GLY A 41 14.94 21.22 -4.48
N ASP A 42 14.38 21.12 -5.68
CA ASP A 42 14.26 22.24 -6.62
C ASP A 42 12.94 23.00 -6.44
N ALA A 43 13.03 24.33 -6.29
CA ALA A 43 11.90 25.25 -6.18
C ALA A 43 10.97 25.23 -7.42
N ILE A 44 11.49 24.97 -8.63
CA ILE A 44 10.67 24.97 -9.86
C ILE A 44 9.92 23.65 -10.10
N ARG A 45 10.30 22.58 -9.40
CA ARG A 45 9.75 21.23 -9.63
C ARG A 45 8.31 21.13 -9.18
N ARG A 46 7.39 20.70 -10.06
CA ARG A 46 6.00 20.39 -9.68
C ARG A 46 5.92 19.06 -8.93
N THR A 47 5.27 19.06 -7.77
CA THR A 47 4.89 17.81 -7.08
C THR A 47 3.91 16.99 -7.93
N LYS A 48 4.24 15.72 -8.15
CA LYS A 48 3.41 14.73 -8.84
C LYS A 48 2.37 14.14 -7.90
N PHE A 49 1.34 13.51 -8.44
CA PHE A 49 0.37 12.78 -7.62
C PHE A 49 -0.10 11.50 -8.30
N ALA A 50 -0.22 10.45 -7.50
CA ALA A 50 -0.63 9.12 -7.93
C ALA A 50 -1.70 8.56 -6.98
N PRO A 51 -2.92 8.29 -7.46
CA PRO A 51 -3.90 7.57 -6.67
C PRO A 51 -3.53 6.08 -6.58
N ILE A 52 -3.79 5.49 -5.42
CA ILE A 52 -3.86 4.03 -5.27
C ILE A 52 -5.29 3.60 -5.63
N VAL A 53 -5.43 2.60 -6.48
CA VAL A 53 -6.70 2.03 -6.93
C VAL A 53 -6.67 0.51 -6.77
N SER A 54 -7.78 -0.08 -6.34
CA SER A 54 -7.94 -1.55 -6.19
C SER A 54 -8.88 -2.14 -7.25
N SER A 55 -9.54 -1.29 -8.03
CA SER A 55 -10.45 -1.71 -9.11
C SER A 55 -10.51 -0.71 -10.26
N LYS A 56 -10.85 -1.20 -11.45
CA LYS A 56 -11.24 -0.44 -12.63
C LYS A 56 -12.29 0.61 -12.27
N LYS A 57 -13.28 0.23 -11.46
CA LYS A 57 -14.34 1.15 -11.04
C LYS A 57 -13.80 2.34 -10.27
N SER A 58 -12.89 2.11 -9.32
CA SER A 58 -12.27 3.19 -8.55
C SER A 58 -11.41 4.10 -9.44
N ALA A 59 -10.64 3.52 -10.37
CA ALA A 59 -9.85 4.27 -11.35
C ALA A 59 -10.72 5.17 -12.25
N GLU A 60 -11.82 4.63 -12.78
CA GLU A 60 -12.79 5.38 -13.58
C GLU A 60 -13.36 6.57 -12.79
N VAL A 61 -13.78 6.34 -11.54
CA VAL A 61 -14.38 7.38 -10.71
C VAL A 61 -13.38 8.49 -10.43
N ILE A 62 -12.16 8.15 -10.00
CA ILE A 62 -11.13 9.14 -9.66
C ILE A 62 -10.75 9.97 -10.89
N LEU A 63 -10.37 9.33 -11.99
CA LEU A 63 -9.89 10.02 -13.18
C LEU A 63 -11.02 10.84 -13.86
N LYS A 64 -12.26 10.32 -13.88
CA LYS A 64 -13.43 11.07 -14.38
C LYS A 64 -13.70 12.32 -13.55
N MET A 65 -13.58 12.21 -12.24
CA MET A 65 -13.81 13.34 -11.35
C MET A 65 -12.72 14.40 -11.51
N TRP A 66 -11.45 13.98 -11.61
CA TRP A 66 -10.32 14.87 -11.86
C TRP A 66 -10.42 15.60 -13.20
N ASP A 67 -10.83 14.90 -14.26
CA ASP A 67 -11.08 15.51 -15.56
C ASP A 67 -12.25 16.51 -15.51
N ARG A 68 -13.38 16.12 -14.92
CA ARG A 68 -14.56 16.99 -14.90
C ARG A 68 -14.36 18.24 -14.07
N LYS A 69 -13.82 18.12 -12.85
CA LYS A 69 -13.75 19.21 -11.86
C LYS A 69 -12.45 20.00 -11.92
N GLN A 70 -11.32 19.33 -12.14
CA GLN A 70 -10.00 19.97 -12.10
C GLN A 70 -9.29 20.02 -13.45
N LYS A 71 -9.90 19.47 -14.52
CA LYS A 71 -9.34 19.45 -15.89
C LYS A 71 -7.94 18.86 -15.94
N THR A 72 -7.70 17.80 -15.17
CA THR A 72 -6.39 17.14 -15.08
C THR A 72 -6.54 15.62 -14.91
N THR A 73 -5.41 14.91 -14.97
CA THR A 73 -5.31 13.46 -14.74
C THR A 73 -4.07 13.11 -13.92
N ALA A 74 -4.00 11.87 -13.46
CA ALA A 74 -2.91 11.33 -12.63
C ALA A 74 -1.54 11.45 -13.29
N ASP A 75 -0.49 11.61 -12.49
CA ASP A 75 0.89 11.57 -12.99
C ASP A 75 1.47 10.15 -13.01
N ALA A 76 0.93 9.26 -12.18
CA ALA A 76 1.09 7.80 -12.22
C ALA A 76 -0.14 7.18 -11.55
N VAL A 77 -0.36 5.88 -11.68
CA VAL A 77 -1.41 5.15 -10.97
C VAL A 77 -0.79 3.95 -10.29
N VAL A 78 -1.08 3.76 -9.00
CA VAL A 78 -0.66 2.56 -8.25
C VAL A 78 -1.86 1.62 -8.16
N ILE A 79 -1.71 0.39 -8.64
CA ILE A 79 -2.70 -0.66 -8.49
C ILE A 79 -2.39 -1.43 -7.22
N GLU A 80 -3.30 -1.43 -6.25
CA GLU A 80 -3.22 -2.27 -5.06
C GLU A 80 -3.86 -3.64 -5.33
N GLY A 81 -3.07 -4.71 -5.20
CA GLY A 81 -3.54 -6.08 -5.30
C GLY A 81 -4.05 -6.66 -3.98
N PRO A 82 -4.91 -7.70 -4.05
CA PRO A 82 -5.55 -8.29 -2.87
C PRO A 82 -4.53 -8.98 -1.93
N LEU A 83 -3.31 -9.22 -2.39
CA LEU A 83 -2.19 -9.78 -1.60
C LEU A 83 -1.38 -8.72 -0.82
N ALA A 84 -1.76 -7.43 -0.88
CA ALA A 84 -1.11 -6.34 -0.16
C ALA A 84 -1.11 -6.50 1.38
N GLY A 85 -0.22 -5.78 2.06
CA GLY A 85 -0.19 -5.73 3.52
C GLY A 85 -0.86 -4.50 4.09
N GLY A 86 -1.12 -4.49 5.39
CA GLY A 86 -1.76 -3.34 6.03
C GLY A 86 -3.27 -3.33 5.82
N HIS A 87 -3.86 -2.14 5.70
CA HIS A 87 -5.27 -1.98 5.33
C HIS A 87 -5.46 -2.20 3.84
N LEU A 88 -6.54 -2.87 3.47
CA LEU A 88 -6.81 -3.28 2.10
C LEU A 88 -7.92 -2.41 1.50
N GLY A 89 -7.73 -1.94 0.26
CA GLY A 89 -8.77 -1.30 -0.56
C GLY A 89 -9.84 -2.26 -1.09
N PHE A 90 -10.10 -3.37 -0.38
CA PHE A 90 -11.02 -4.44 -0.75
C PHE A 90 -12.00 -4.72 0.39
N SER A 91 -13.23 -5.05 0.04
CA SER A 91 -14.20 -5.69 0.94
C SER A 91 -13.83 -7.15 1.21
N LEU A 92 -14.39 -7.74 2.27
CA LEU A 92 -14.22 -9.16 2.55
C LEU A 92 -14.75 -10.05 1.42
N GLU A 93 -15.85 -9.65 0.78
CA GLU A 93 -16.44 -10.37 -0.35
C GLU A 93 -15.51 -10.36 -1.57
N GLU A 94 -14.87 -9.23 -1.87
CA GLU A 94 -13.87 -9.14 -2.94
C GLU A 94 -12.65 -10.00 -2.62
N LEU A 95 -12.13 -9.94 -1.38
CA LEU A 95 -11.01 -10.80 -0.97
C LEU A 95 -11.34 -12.29 -1.12
N HIS A 96 -12.54 -12.69 -0.71
CA HIS A 96 -13.04 -14.05 -0.90
C HIS A 96 -13.17 -14.42 -2.39
N THR A 97 -13.61 -13.47 -3.22
CA THR A 97 -13.69 -13.59 -4.68
C THR A 97 -12.33 -13.74 -5.35
N TYR A 98 -11.25 -13.25 -4.73
CA TYR A 98 -9.89 -13.51 -5.17
C TYR A 98 -9.25 -14.72 -4.49
N GLY A 99 -9.88 -15.33 -3.48
CA GLY A 99 -9.25 -16.37 -2.65
C GLY A 99 -8.05 -15.83 -1.84
N ALA A 100 -8.10 -14.55 -1.46
CA ALA A 100 -7.00 -13.86 -0.78
C ALA A 100 -7.17 -13.79 0.75
N ASP A 101 -8.18 -14.45 1.30
CA ASP A 101 -8.54 -14.46 2.72
C ASP A 101 -8.48 -15.85 3.39
N THR A 102 -7.86 -16.85 2.73
CA THR A 102 -7.75 -18.21 3.26
C THR A 102 -6.44 -18.43 4.05
N LYS A 103 -6.29 -19.60 4.68
CA LYS A 103 -5.07 -20.00 5.40
C LYS A 103 -3.95 -20.50 4.48
N ASP A 104 -4.24 -20.66 3.20
CA ASP A 104 -3.43 -21.29 2.17
C ASP A 104 -3.53 -20.50 0.86
N VAL A 105 -3.35 -19.18 0.97
CA VAL A 105 -3.51 -18.20 -0.12
C VAL A 105 -2.70 -18.58 -1.36
N SER A 106 -1.53 -19.21 -1.20
CA SER A 106 -0.70 -19.71 -2.30
C SER A 106 -1.42 -20.73 -3.19
N LYS A 107 -2.45 -21.42 -2.68
CA LYS A 107 -3.24 -22.43 -3.40
C LYS A 107 -4.60 -21.92 -3.84
N THR A 108 -5.16 -20.94 -3.14
CA THR A 108 -6.52 -20.46 -3.34
C THR A 108 -6.59 -19.15 -4.13
N TYR A 109 -5.48 -18.40 -4.17
CA TYR A 109 -5.44 -17.11 -4.86
C TYR A 109 -5.67 -17.26 -6.36
N ARG A 110 -6.75 -16.63 -6.83
CA ARG A 110 -7.15 -16.59 -8.23
C ARG A 110 -6.44 -15.44 -8.95
N ARG A 111 -5.14 -15.63 -9.19
CA ARG A 111 -4.27 -14.65 -9.89
C ARG A 111 -4.87 -14.19 -11.22
N ASP A 112 -5.36 -15.12 -12.04
CA ASP A 112 -5.95 -14.81 -13.36
C ASP A 112 -7.13 -13.83 -13.30
N LEU A 113 -7.95 -13.89 -12.25
CA LEU A 113 -9.06 -12.96 -12.07
C LEU A 113 -8.55 -11.55 -11.77
N PHE A 114 -7.53 -11.44 -10.93
CA PHE A 114 -6.95 -10.14 -10.63
C PHE A 114 -6.15 -9.58 -11.82
N ASP A 115 -5.49 -10.42 -12.61
CA ASP A 115 -4.83 -10.00 -13.85
C ASP A 115 -5.81 -9.40 -14.87
N GLN A 116 -7.07 -9.88 -14.90
CA GLN A 116 -8.13 -9.25 -15.70
C GLN A 116 -8.49 -7.86 -15.17
N GLU A 117 -8.56 -7.70 -13.85
CA GLU A 117 -8.80 -6.40 -13.21
C GLU A 117 -7.67 -5.40 -13.51
N VAL A 118 -6.40 -5.85 -13.44
CA VAL A 118 -5.22 -5.06 -13.80
C VAL A 118 -5.32 -4.57 -15.26
N ARG A 119 -5.62 -5.46 -16.22
CA ARG A 119 -5.83 -5.08 -17.63
C ARG A 119 -6.99 -4.09 -17.80
N GLY A 120 -8.06 -4.26 -17.02
CA GLY A 120 -9.18 -3.33 -16.97
C GLY A 120 -8.76 -1.93 -16.53
N ILE A 121 -7.94 -1.83 -15.49
CA ILE A 121 -7.39 -0.56 -15.00
C ILE A 121 -6.43 0.06 -16.03
N LEU A 122 -5.54 -0.73 -16.64
CA LEU A 122 -4.63 -0.29 -17.70
C LEU A 122 -5.40 0.36 -18.86
N GLY A 123 -6.52 -0.24 -19.29
CA GLY A 123 -7.38 0.34 -20.32
C GLY A 123 -7.93 1.72 -19.93
N VAL A 124 -8.41 1.87 -18.69
CA VAL A 124 -8.88 3.17 -18.18
C VAL A 124 -7.74 4.19 -18.17
N VAL A 125 -6.56 3.82 -17.68
CA VAL A 125 -5.40 4.73 -17.64
C VAL A 125 -4.98 5.15 -19.06
N ALA A 126 -4.99 4.23 -20.01
CA ALA A 126 -4.66 4.50 -21.42
C ALA A 126 -5.60 5.53 -22.05
N ASP A 127 -6.92 5.47 -21.77
CA ASP A 127 -7.89 6.44 -22.26
C ASP A 127 -7.57 7.87 -21.78
N TYR A 128 -7.21 8.02 -20.49
CA TYR A 128 -6.84 9.32 -19.94
C TYR A 128 -5.44 9.77 -20.39
N ALA A 129 -4.49 8.86 -20.53
CA ALA A 129 -3.18 9.14 -21.09
C ALA A 129 -3.30 9.73 -22.51
N LYS A 130 -4.14 9.10 -23.36
CA LYS A 130 -4.47 9.58 -24.70
C LYS A 130 -5.15 10.95 -24.68
N LYS A 131 -6.19 11.10 -23.84
CA LYS A 131 -6.95 12.35 -23.73
C LYS A 131 -6.09 13.55 -23.33
N TYR A 132 -5.12 13.34 -22.43
CA TYR A 132 -4.24 14.39 -21.93
C TYR A 132 -2.89 14.45 -22.65
N ALA A 133 -2.70 13.65 -23.71
CA ALA A 133 -1.46 13.56 -24.48
C ALA A 133 -0.20 13.44 -23.60
N LYS A 134 -0.26 12.59 -22.55
CA LYS A 134 0.87 12.35 -21.64
C LYS A 134 0.97 10.89 -21.23
N LYS A 135 2.19 10.42 -20.93
CA LYS A 135 2.40 9.11 -20.30
C LYS A 135 1.88 9.14 -18.85
N ILE A 136 1.19 8.09 -18.44
CA ILE A 136 0.78 7.85 -17.05
C ILE A 136 1.32 6.47 -16.66
N PRO A 137 2.48 6.39 -15.99
CA PRO A 137 3.04 5.12 -15.55
C PRO A 137 2.08 4.39 -14.61
N VAL A 138 1.94 3.07 -14.78
CA VAL A 138 1.15 2.22 -13.91
C VAL A 138 2.07 1.33 -13.08
N ILE A 139 1.86 1.29 -11.78
CA ILE A 139 2.71 0.60 -10.81
C ILE A 139 1.88 -0.47 -10.10
N LEU A 140 2.27 -1.74 -10.18
CA LEU A 140 1.55 -2.82 -9.51
C LEU A 140 2.09 -3.06 -8.09
N ALA A 141 1.19 -3.17 -7.11
CA ALA A 141 1.53 -3.41 -5.71
C ALA A 141 0.76 -4.62 -5.17
N GLY A 142 1.27 -5.19 -4.08
CA GLY A 142 0.61 -6.26 -3.33
C GLY A 142 0.97 -7.66 -3.83
N GLY A 143 1.54 -8.47 -2.94
CA GLY A 143 1.97 -9.84 -3.27
C GLY A 143 3.35 -9.96 -3.95
N ILE A 144 3.95 -8.87 -4.44
CA ILE A 144 5.28 -8.91 -5.04
C ILE A 144 6.33 -9.28 -3.98
N TYR A 145 7.06 -10.37 -4.19
CA TYR A 145 8.06 -10.85 -3.23
C TYR A 145 9.42 -11.14 -3.87
N ASP A 146 9.48 -11.70 -5.07
CA ASP A 146 10.73 -12.02 -5.79
C ASP A 146 10.67 -11.59 -7.27
N HIS A 147 11.75 -11.85 -8.02
CA HIS A 147 11.85 -11.58 -9.45
C HIS A 147 10.67 -12.13 -10.27
N SER A 148 10.17 -13.34 -9.96
CA SER A 148 9.11 -13.96 -10.76
C SER A 148 7.80 -13.18 -10.65
N ASP A 149 7.52 -12.61 -9.48
CA ASP A 149 6.37 -11.72 -9.29
C ASP A 149 6.56 -10.40 -10.04
N VAL A 150 7.79 -9.87 -10.11
CA VAL A 150 8.12 -8.67 -10.90
C VAL A 150 7.96 -8.94 -12.40
N ALA A 151 8.51 -10.04 -12.90
CA ALA A 151 8.41 -10.45 -14.30
C ALA A 151 6.94 -10.59 -14.73
N HIS A 152 6.12 -11.29 -13.92
CA HIS A 152 4.67 -11.40 -14.14
C HIS A 152 4.00 -10.02 -14.21
N ALA A 153 4.34 -9.10 -13.31
CA ALA A 153 3.79 -7.75 -13.35
C ALA A 153 4.13 -7.04 -14.67
N MET A 154 5.38 -7.11 -15.11
CA MET A 154 5.82 -6.49 -16.38
C MET A 154 5.11 -7.12 -17.59
N GLU A 155 4.87 -8.43 -17.59
CA GLU A 155 4.11 -9.13 -18.64
C GLU A 155 2.65 -8.67 -18.75
N LEU A 156 2.05 -8.17 -17.65
CA LEU A 156 0.72 -7.54 -17.68
C LEU A 156 0.73 -6.16 -18.35
N GLY A 157 1.91 -5.57 -18.58
CA GLY A 157 2.07 -4.25 -19.21
C GLY A 157 2.08 -3.08 -18.23
N VAL A 158 2.38 -3.31 -16.94
CA VAL A 158 2.65 -2.22 -16.00
C VAL A 158 4.08 -1.70 -16.16
N ASP A 159 4.36 -0.48 -15.70
CA ASP A 159 5.65 0.20 -15.83
C ASP A 159 6.57 -0.01 -14.60
N GLY A 160 6.08 -0.64 -13.53
CA GLY A 160 6.80 -0.73 -12.26
C GLY A 160 6.07 -1.56 -11.21
N VAL A 161 6.77 -1.85 -10.11
CA VAL A 161 6.19 -2.49 -8.92
C VAL A 161 6.41 -1.64 -7.67
N GLN A 162 5.49 -1.75 -6.71
CA GLN A 162 5.64 -1.19 -5.37
C GLN A 162 5.64 -2.33 -4.33
N VAL A 163 6.73 -2.45 -3.59
CA VAL A 163 6.98 -3.57 -2.66
C VAL A 163 7.12 -3.03 -1.23
N GLY A 164 6.41 -3.66 -0.28
CA GLY A 164 6.44 -3.28 1.13
C GLY A 164 6.93 -4.43 2.02
N THR A 165 6.10 -5.47 2.15
CA THR A 165 6.32 -6.61 3.06
C THR A 165 7.70 -7.26 2.96
N ARG A 166 8.30 -7.35 1.77
CA ARG A 166 9.64 -7.95 1.57
C ARG A 166 10.74 -7.17 2.31
N PHE A 167 10.59 -5.86 2.49
CA PHE A 167 11.60 -5.00 3.13
C PHE A 167 11.52 -4.99 4.66
N VAL A 168 10.47 -5.57 5.28
CA VAL A 168 10.34 -5.58 6.75
C VAL A 168 11.47 -6.37 7.40
N THR A 169 11.84 -7.51 6.82
CA THR A 169 12.97 -8.33 7.28
C THR A 169 14.30 -7.89 6.67
N SER A 170 14.45 -6.60 6.34
CA SER A 170 15.76 -6.05 5.99
C SER A 170 16.53 -5.61 7.24
N PHE A 171 17.87 -5.56 7.16
CA PHE A 171 18.69 -4.98 8.24
C PHE A 171 18.41 -3.47 8.42
N GLU A 172 18.07 -2.77 7.34
CA GLU A 172 17.86 -1.32 7.29
C GLU A 172 16.46 -0.90 7.75
N CYS A 173 15.49 -1.82 7.79
CA CYS A 173 14.17 -1.52 8.35
C CYS A 173 14.28 -1.26 9.87
N ASP A 174 13.63 -0.20 10.34
CA ASP A 174 13.66 0.25 11.74
C ASP A 174 12.65 -0.46 12.65
N ALA A 175 11.91 -1.45 12.13
CA ALA A 175 11.05 -2.30 12.94
C ALA A 175 11.88 -3.02 14.02
N PRO A 176 11.36 -3.15 15.27
CA PRO A 176 12.08 -3.88 16.32
C PRO A 176 12.41 -5.32 15.93
N GLN A 177 13.47 -5.88 16.51
CA GLN A 177 13.92 -7.22 16.17
C GLN A 177 12.83 -8.27 16.39
N SER A 178 12.08 -8.15 17.49
CA SER A 178 10.93 -9.00 17.78
C SER A 178 9.84 -8.98 16.70
N TYR A 179 9.63 -7.85 16.01
CA TYR A 179 8.71 -7.73 14.87
C TYR A 179 9.23 -8.52 13.66
N LYS A 180 10.53 -8.39 13.36
CA LYS A 180 11.19 -9.12 12.27
C LYS A 180 11.23 -10.63 12.53
N ASP A 181 11.46 -11.03 13.78
CA ASP A 181 11.46 -12.43 14.20
C ASP A 181 10.06 -13.05 14.04
N ALA A 182 9.00 -12.29 14.33
CA ALA A 182 7.63 -12.73 14.08
C ALA A 182 7.36 -12.99 12.58
N TYR A 183 7.94 -12.19 11.68
CA TYR A 183 7.89 -12.44 10.23
C TYR A 183 8.62 -13.74 9.85
N ILE A 184 9.83 -13.96 10.38
CA ILE A 184 10.65 -15.14 10.08
C ILE A 184 9.99 -16.42 10.61
N ALA A 185 9.36 -16.35 11.78
CA ALA A 185 8.67 -17.47 12.41
C ALA A 185 7.29 -17.77 11.79
N ALA A 186 6.68 -16.80 11.09
CA ALA A 186 5.35 -16.95 10.54
C ALA A 186 5.29 -18.06 9.48
N LYS A 187 4.22 -18.84 9.55
CA LYS A 187 3.79 -19.75 8.49
C LYS A 187 2.64 -19.13 7.71
N GLU A 188 2.34 -19.71 6.55
CA GLU A 188 1.28 -19.21 5.67
C GLU A 188 -0.07 -19.13 6.40
N GLU A 189 -0.40 -20.15 7.18
CA GLU A 189 -1.64 -20.20 7.95
C GLU A 189 -1.74 -19.14 9.04
N ASN A 190 -0.63 -18.51 9.43
CA ASN A 190 -0.62 -17.40 10.39
C ASN A 190 -0.98 -16.07 9.74
N ILE A 191 -0.97 -15.96 8.41
CA ILE A 191 -1.29 -14.70 7.74
C ILE A 191 -2.80 -14.59 7.58
N GLN A 192 -3.41 -13.67 8.34
CA GLN A 192 -4.87 -13.62 8.47
C GLN A 192 -5.42 -12.24 8.14
N ILE A 193 -6.65 -12.23 7.63
CA ILE A 193 -7.44 -10.99 7.54
C ILE A 193 -7.98 -10.66 8.94
N THR A 194 -7.80 -9.41 9.34
CA THR A 194 -8.31 -8.83 10.57
C THR A 194 -9.20 -7.63 10.26
N LYS A 195 -10.15 -7.33 11.16
CA LYS A 195 -11.03 -6.18 11.02
C LYS A 195 -10.43 -4.97 11.74
N SER A 196 -10.11 -3.92 11.00
CA SER A 196 -9.61 -2.68 11.60
C SER A 196 -10.71 -1.94 12.39
N PRO A 197 -10.32 -1.01 13.28
CA PRO A 197 -11.27 -0.14 13.97
C PRO A 197 -12.15 0.72 13.06
N VAL A 198 -11.75 0.93 11.81
CA VAL A 198 -12.56 1.68 10.83
C VAL A 198 -13.42 0.76 9.95
N GLY A 199 -13.52 -0.53 10.29
CA GLY A 199 -14.34 -1.51 9.59
C GLY A 199 -13.75 -2.03 8.28
N MET A 200 -12.59 -1.53 7.86
CA MET A 200 -11.88 -2.01 6.67
C MET A 200 -11.08 -3.28 7.00
N PRO A 201 -10.98 -4.24 6.06
CA PRO A 201 -10.05 -5.36 6.20
C PRO A 201 -8.61 -4.87 6.29
N GLY A 202 -7.84 -5.52 7.14
CA GLY A 202 -6.38 -5.45 7.12
C GLY A 202 -5.79 -6.84 7.18
N ARG A 203 -4.50 -6.98 6.83
CA ARG A 203 -3.80 -8.25 6.88
C ARG A 203 -2.64 -8.20 7.88
N ALA A 204 -2.61 -9.16 8.79
CA ALA A 204 -1.64 -9.20 9.88
C ALA A 204 -1.23 -10.65 10.21
N ILE A 205 -0.09 -10.79 10.88
CA ILE A 205 0.36 -12.06 11.43
C ILE A 205 -0.48 -12.36 12.67
N GLU A 206 -1.10 -13.53 12.70
CA GLU A 206 -1.89 -14.03 13.82
C GLU A 206 -1.01 -14.24 15.07
N ASN A 207 -1.48 -13.71 16.19
CA ASN A 207 -0.88 -13.83 17.51
C ASN A 207 -1.99 -13.92 18.57
N SER A 208 -1.62 -14.08 19.84
CA SER A 208 -2.55 -14.18 20.98
C SER A 208 -3.55 -13.02 21.02
N PHE A 209 -3.11 -11.80 20.71
CA PHE A 209 -3.99 -10.65 20.68
C PHE A 209 -5.06 -10.73 19.59
N LEU A 210 -4.70 -11.08 18.36
CA LEU A 210 -5.69 -11.21 17.29
C LEU A 210 -6.65 -12.37 17.52
N GLU A 211 -6.18 -13.48 18.09
CA GLU A 211 -7.07 -14.59 18.51
C GLU A 211 -8.11 -14.14 19.55
N GLU A 212 -7.70 -13.30 20.51
CA GLU A 212 -8.60 -12.77 21.52
C GLU A 212 -9.59 -11.76 20.93
N VAL A 213 -9.11 -10.85 20.07
CA VAL A 213 -9.95 -9.86 19.39
C VAL A 213 -11.02 -10.52 18.51
N LYS A 214 -10.74 -11.68 17.91
CA LYS A 214 -11.72 -12.48 17.15
C LYS A 214 -12.84 -13.03 18.05
N LYS A 215 -12.55 -13.30 19.32
CA LYS A 215 -13.52 -13.85 20.30
C LYS A 215 -14.33 -12.75 20.97
N GLN A 216 -13.68 -11.63 21.31
CA GLN A 216 -14.31 -10.53 22.04
C GLN A 216 -13.65 -9.19 21.75
N ARG A 217 -14.43 -8.11 21.86
CA ARG A 217 -13.91 -6.74 21.81
C ARG A 217 -12.98 -6.48 23.02
N LYS A 218 -11.85 -5.82 22.77
CA LYS A 218 -10.99 -5.23 23.80
C LYS A 218 -11.40 -3.77 24.07
N PRO A 219 -11.95 -3.43 25.25
CA PRO A 219 -12.39 -2.08 25.55
C PRO A 219 -11.24 -1.06 25.48
N VAL A 220 -11.51 0.09 24.87
CA VAL A 220 -10.56 1.20 24.82
C VAL A 220 -10.56 1.94 26.16
N THR A 221 -9.46 1.87 26.90
CA THR A 221 -9.28 2.56 28.19
C THR A 221 -8.69 3.97 28.04
N LYS A 222 -7.89 4.20 26.98
CA LYS A 222 -7.29 5.49 26.64
C LYS A 222 -7.41 5.76 25.15
N CYS A 223 -7.80 6.98 24.76
CA CYS A 223 -7.83 7.38 23.36
C CYS A 223 -6.66 8.31 23.02
N HIS A 224 -6.04 8.04 21.87
CA HIS A 224 -4.92 8.81 21.33
C HIS A 224 -5.33 9.86 20.28
N PHE A 225 -6.63 10.02 20.02
CA PHE A 225 -7.17 10.95 19.01
C PHE A 225 -6.52 10.82 17.62
N CYS A 226 -6.15 9.59 17.25
CA CYS A 226 -5.44 9.26 16.01
C CYS A 226 -6.31 9.34 14.75
N LEU A 227 -7.63 9.17 14.90
CA LEU A 227 -8.60 9.19 13.81
C LEU A 227 -9.67 10.23 14.12
N GLU A 228 -10.02 11.05 13.12
CA GLU A 228 -11.08 12.04 13.22
C GLU A 228 -12.44 11.38 13.54
N LYS A 229 -12.69 10.21 12.94
CA LYS A 229 -13.93 9.43 13.12
C LYS A 229 -13.59 8.03 13.62
N CYS A 230 -13.73 7.81 14.92
CA CYS A 230 -13.55 6.51 15.57
C CYS A 230 -14.57 6.36 16.71
N ASP A 231 -15.48 5.41 16.59
CA ASP A 231 -16.46 5.11 17.64
C ASP A 231 -15.91 4.10 18.65
N ARG A 232 -15.37 4.62 19.74
CA ARG A 232 -14.72 3.83 20.80
C ARG A 232 -15.63 2.78 21.42
N ALA A 233 -16.96 2.96 21.36
CA ALA A 233 -17.90 2.00 21.91
C ALA A 233 -18.01 0.73 21.06
N THR A 234 -17.77 0.82 19.75
CA THR A 234 -18.05 -0.25 18.80
C THR A 234 -16.81 -0.86 18.15
N ILE A 235 -15.67 -0.18 18.17
CA ILE A 235 -14.43 -0.74 17.59
C ILE A 235 -13.94 -1.98 18.35
N PRO A 236 -13.35 -2.98 17.65
CA PRO A 236 -12.93 -4.25 18.26
C PRO A 236 -11.73 -4.10 19.19
N TYR A 237 -10.87 -3.11 18.97
CA TYR A 237 -9.69 -2.78 19.78
C TYR A 237 -9.17 -1.38 19.41
N CYS A 238 -8.28 -0.82 20.23
CA CYS A 238 -7.54 0.40 19.89
C CYS A 238 -6.34 0.06 18.99
N ILE A 239 -6.36 0.50 17.73
CA ILE A 239 -5.26 0.24 16.80
C ILE A 239 -3.95 0.91 17.26
N THR A 240 -4.01 2.12 17.80
CA THR A 240 -2.80 2.82 18.26
C THR A 240 -2.12 2.09 19.41
N ASP A 241 -2.87 1.57 20.39
CA ASP A 241 -2.28 0.76 21.47
C ASP A 241 -1.61 -0.49 20.89
N SER A 242 -2.27 -1.16 19.94
CA SER A 242 -1.74 -2.38 19.32
C SER A 242 -0.50 -2.12 18.47
N LEU A 243 -0.39 -0.93 17.86
CA LEU A 243 0.80 -0.49 17.12
C LEU A 243 1.93 -0.06 18.07
N ILE A 244 1.61 0.58 19.20
CA ILE A 244 2.60 0.90 20.24
C ILE A 244 3.22 -0.38 20.77
N ASN A 245 2.41 -1.40 21.08
CA ASN A 245 2.90 -2.71 21.50
C ASN A 245 3.89 -3.32 20.49
N ALA A 246 3.66 -3.12 19.19
CA ALA A 246 4.58 -3.58 18.14
C ALA A 246 5.94 -2.89 18.20
N VAL A 247 5.95 -1.57 18.49
CA VAL A 247 7.18 -0.76 18.58
C VAL A 247 7.91 -0.98 19.91
N THR A 248 7.17 -1.26 21.00
CA THR A 248 7.73 -1.54 22.33
C THR A 248 7.97 -3.02 22.58
N GLU A 249 8.02 -3.83 21.51
CA GLU A 249 8.40 -5.25 21.53
C GLU A 249 7.46 -6.21 22.27
N ASP A 250 6.21 -5.80 22.53
CA ASP A 250 5.15 -6.67 23.05
C ASP A 250 4.40 -7.35 21.89
N THR A 251 5.13 -8.15 21.10
CA THR A 251 4.61 -8.79 19.88
C THR A 251 3.43 -9.74 20.11
N PRO A 252 3.29 -10.47 21.24
CA PRO A 252 2.09 -11.27 21.50
C PRO A 252 0.82 -10.42 21.62
N ASN A 253 0.96 -9.13 21.99
CA ASN A 253 -0.16 -8.18 22.13
C ASN A 253 -0.21 -7.11 21.04
N ALA A 254 0.55 -7.27 19.97
CA ALA A 254 0.71 -6.27 18.92
C ALA A 254 -0.20 -6.50 17.71
N LEU A 255 -0.38 -5.45 16.90
CA LEU A 255 -0.88 -5.59 15.53
C LEU A 255 0.31 -5.60 14.57
N LEU A 256 0.64 -6.79 14.05
CA LEU A 256 1.77 -7.00 13.14
C LEU A 256 1.28 -7.04 11.68
N PHE A 257 1.05 -5.87 11.09
CA PHE A 257 0.63 -5.76 9.69
C PHE A 257 1.62 -6.44 8.75
N CYS A 258 1.10 -7.18 7.77
CA CYS A 258 1.90 -7.89 6.78
C CYS A 258 1.11 -8.19 5.50
N GLY A 259 1.82 -8.42 4.40
CA GLY A 259 1.25 -8.90 3.14
C GLY A 259 1.10 -10.42 3.14
N ALA A 260 0.37 -10.97 2.17
CA ALA A 260 0.08 -12.42 2.09
C ALA A 260 1.36 -13.28 2.06
N ASN A 261 2.43 -12.73 1.49
CA ASN A 261 3.71 -13.41 1.29
C ASN A 261 4.71 -13.22 2.44
N ALA A 262 4.31 -12.66 3.59
CA ALA A 262 5.22 -12.42 4.71
C ALA A 262 5.89 -13.70 5.25
N TYR A 263 5.14 -14.81 5.29
CA TYR A 263 5.63 -16.12 5.73
C TYR A 263 6.80 -16.67 4.90
N ARG A 264 7.05 -16.10 3.70
CA ARG A 264 8.18 -16.48 2.85
C ARG A 264 9.52 -15.98 3.40
N ALA A 265 9.51 -15.00 4.33
CA ALA A 265 10.73 -14.55 4.99
C ALA A 265 11.32 -15.67 5.86
N LYS A 266 12.61 -15.94 5.69
CA LYS A 266 13.33 -16.99 6.45
C LYS A 266 14.61 -16.51 7.11
N LYS A 267 15.04 -15.28 6.80
CA LYS A 267 16.25 -14.65 7.32
C LYS A 267 16.14 -13.14 7.19
N LEU A 268 17.04 -12.43 7.85
CA LEU A 268 17.31 -11.04 7.54
C LEU A 268 18.17 -10.94 6.27
N GLU A 269 17.91 -9.92 5.47
CA GLU A 269 18.64 -9.59 4.24
C GLU A 269 18.94 -8.08 4.22
N THR A 270 19.87 -7.64 3.39
CA THR A 270 20.07 -6.20 3.15
C THR A 270 19.05 -5.70 2.12
N VAL A 271 18.75 -4.40 2.14
CA VAL A 271 17.96 -3.74 1.08
C VAL A 271 18.60 -4.00 -0.28
N LYS A 272 19.94 -3.99 -0.35
CA LYS A 272 20.68 -4.28 -1.58
C LYS A 272 20.37 -5.67 -2.13
N GLU A 273 20.47 -6.72 -1.32
CA GLU A 273 20.16 -8.09 -1.73
C GLU A 273 18.70 -8.24 -2.19
N ILE A 274 17.76 -7.58 -1.51
CA ILE A 274 16.35 -7.59 -1.89
C ILE A 274 16.14 -6.90 -3.25
N ILE A 275 16.75 -5.73 -3.46
CA ILE A 275 16.66 -5.02 -4.75
C ILE A 275 17.28 -5.85 -5.87
N GLU A 276 18.47 -6.42 -5.65
CA GLU A 276 19.12 -7.31 -6.62
C GLU A 276 18.25 -8.52 -6.94
N ASP A 277 17.58 -9.12 -5.95
CA ASP A 277 16.65 -10.23 -6.16
C ASP A 277 15.44 -9.81 -6.99
N LEU A 278 14.86 -8.64 -6.74
CA LEU A 278 13.70 -8.12 -7.48
C LEU A 278 14.07 -7.70 -8.92
N SER A 279 15.28 -7.19 -9.13
CA SER A 279 15.74 -6.63 -10.41
C SER A 279 16.51 -7.62 -11.30
N LYS A 280 16.68 -8.89 -10.90
CA LYS A 280 17.36 -9.91 -11.73
C LYS A 280 16.85 -9.86 -13.18
N GLY A 281 17.74 -9.85 -14.16
CA GLY A 281 17.37 -9.83 -15.57
C GLY A 281 16.78 -8.50 -16.09
N PHE A 282 16.60 -7.48 -15.24
CA PHE A 282 16.27 -6.10 -15.61
C PHE A 282 17.48 -5.17 -15.44
N GLU A 283 18.66 -5.66 -15.77
CA GLU A 283 19.90 -4.90 -15.71
C GLU A 283 19.79 -3.65 -16.59
N GLU A 284 20.21 -2.50 -16.07
CA GLU A 284 20.28 -1.25 -16.83
C GLU A 284 21.09 -1.52 -18.11
N GLN A 285 20.46 -1.37 -19.27
CA GLN A 285 21.24 -1.06 -20.46
C GLN A 285 21.81 0.31 -20.17
N ASP A 286 23.07 0.37 -19.74
CA ASP A 286 23.83 1.62 -19.63
C ASP A 286 23.54 2.44 -20.90
N GLU A 287 22.80 3.54 -20.74
CA GLU A 287 22.58 4.50 -21.81
C GLU A 287 23.96 5.03 -22.23
N LYS A 288 24.48 4.50 -23.35
CA LYS A 288 25.64 5.04 -24.05
C LYS A 288 25.30 6.34 -24.76
#